data_AF-A0A4V0ZH59-F1
#
_entry.id   AF-A0A4V0ZH59-F1
#
_cell.length_a   1.000
_cell.length_b   1.000
_cell.length_c   1.000
_cell.angle_alpha   90.00
_cell.angle_beta   90.00
_cell.angle_gamma   90.00
#
_symmetry.space_group_name_H-M   'P 1'
#
loop_
_entity.id
_entity.type
_entity.pdbx_description
1 polymer ?
#
loop_
_entity_poly.entity_id
_entity_poly.type
_entity_poly.pdbx_seq_one_letter_code
_entity_poly.pdbx_strand_id
1 'polypeptide(L)'
;MSVESGGTLTVESDLNAADDNLVLHSGSTVSVGGTLRGLDVVDAGCAVEAGHVIGNLLVNGCFSTGSADGVIEGDLQLTDQGTLDICATNTLTITGDVVFDGELNVLFDEFEVPEYGDFVQIFEIQGSVSGAFNSVTPIAAAGLEWDMSELYTTGKLHVIPEPATITLMGLSAGLVFMYRRATAHRS
;
A
#
# COMPACT_ATOMS: atom_id res chain seq x y z
N MET A 1 14.09 -25.58 -7.79
CA MET A 1 13.83 -24.54 -8.80
C MET A 1 14.55 -23.28 -8.36
N SER A 2 15.57 -22.84 -9.11
CA SER A 2 16.22 -21.55 -8.87
C SER A 2 15.80 -20.57 -9.96
N VAL A 3 15.59 -19.31 -9.58
CA VAL A 3 15.55 -18.20 -10.53
C VAL A 3 16.87 -17.48 -10.41
N GLU A 4 17.70 -17.60 -11.45
CA GLU A 4 19.03 -17.00 -11.49
C GLU A 4 18.99 -15.48 -11.33
N SER A 5 20.13 -14.87 -10.98
CA SER A 5 20.21 -13.42 -10.77
C SER A 5 19.76 -12.64 -12.01
N GLY A 6 18.84 -11.69 -11.82
CA GLY A 6 18.20 -10.94 -12.91
C GLY A 6 17.21 -11.75 -13.75
N GLY A 7 16.96 -13.02 -13.41
CA GLY A 7 16.06 -13.92 -14.12
C GLY A 7 14.59 -13.65 -13.80
N THR A 8 13.72 -14.08 -14.71
CA THR A 8 12.26 -13.98 -14.54
C THR A 8 11.64 -15.36 -14.61
N LEU A 9 10.76 -15.67 -13.66
CA LEU A 9 9.87 -16.81 -13.69
C LEU A 9 8.43 -16.29 -13.78
N THR A 10 7.72 -16.70 -14.82
CA THR A 10 6.29 -16.42 -14.98
C THR A 10 5.52 -17.72 -14.97
N VAL A 11 4.51 -17.81 -14.11
CA VAL A 11 3.61 -18.95 -13.99
C VAL A 11 2.18 -18.46 -14.18
N GLU A 12 1.52 -18.88 -15.25
CA GLU A 12 0.15 -18.43 -15.56
C GLU A 12 -0.93 -19.04 -14.64
N SER A 13 -0.59 -20.06 -13.86
CA SER A 13 -1.50 -20.79 -12.97
C SER A 13 -0.91 -20.87 -11.56
N ASP A 14 -1.22 -21.92 -10.80
CA ASP A 14 -0.70 -22.10 -9.45
C ASP A 14 0.79 -22.47 -9.45
N LEU A 15 1.53 -21.88 -8.50
CA LEU A 15 2.91 -22.27 -8.17
C LEU A 15 2.94 -22.83 -6.75
N ASN A 16 3.26 -24.12 -6.65
CA ASN A 16 3.57 -24.74 -5.37
C ASN A 16 5.09 -24.82 -5.18
N ALA A 17 5.61 -23.92 -4.35
CA ALA A 17 7.00 -23.87 -3.92
C ALA A 17 7.25 -24.65 -2.60
N ALA A 18 6.23 -25.32 -2.05
CA ALA A 18 6.38 -26.17 -0.88
C ALA A 18 7.50 -27.20 -1.11
N ASP A 19 8.31 -27.44 -0.06
CA ASP A 19 9.57 -28.20 -0.03
C ASP A 19 10.85 -27.37 -0.29
N ASP A 20 10.90 -26.10 0.13
CA ASP A 20 12.10 -25.22 0.11
C ASP A 20 12.77 -25.09 -1.27
N ASN A 21 12.00 -25.32 -2.33
CA ASN A 21 12.56 -25.54 -3.66
C ASN A 21 12.49 -24.32 -4.56
N LEU A 22 11.99 -23.16 -4.11
CA LEU A 22 12.10 -21.93 -4.88
C LEU A 22 13.15 -21.03 -4.26
N VAL A 23 14.33 -20.99 -4.88
CA VAL A 23 15.43 -20.10 -4.48
C VAL A 23 15.45 -18.90 -5.42
N LEU A 24 15.32 -17.71 -4.84
CA LEU A 24 15.39 -16.45 -5.56
C LEU A 24 16.78 -15.85 -5.39
N HIS A 25 17.44 -15.55 -6.51
CA HIS A 25 18.69 -14.80 -6.49
C HIS A 25 18.44 -13.31 -6.70
N SER A 26 19.34 -12.47 -6.21
CA SER A 26 19.25 -11.01 -6.33
C SER A 26 18.88 -10.57 -7.75
N GLY A 27 17.92 -9.66 -7.85
CA GLY A 27 17.38 -9.14 -9.10
C GLY A 27 16.37 -10.06 -9.78
N SER A 28 16.01 -11.20 -9.20
CA SER A 28 15.01 -12.09 -9.78
C SER A 28 13.59 -11.56 -9.60
N THR A 29 12.74 -11.89 -10.57
CA THR A 29 11.30 -11.60 -10.53
C THR A 29 10.51 -12.90 -10.67
N VAL A 30 9.53 -13.10 -9.80
CA VAL A 30 8.53 -14.16 -9.92
C VAL A 30 7.16 -13.53 -10.10
N SER A 31 6.41 -13.97 -11.11
CA SER A 31 5.01 -13.58 -11.31
C SER A 31 4.15 -14.83 -11.40
N VAL A 32 3.12 -14.90 -10.54
CA VAL A 32 2.19 -16.03 -10.43
C VAL A 32 0.77 -15.53 -10.66
N GLY A 33 0.14 -16.01 -11.74
CA GLY A 33 -1.24 -15.67 -12.09
C GLY A 33 -2.30 -16.41 -11.28
N GLY A 34 -1.95 -17.56 -10.69
CA GLY A 34 -2.81 -18.32 -9.77
C GLY A 34 -2.38 -18.17 -8.32
N THR A 35 -2.45 -19.28 -7.57
CA THR A 35 -2.07 -19.33 -6.15
C THR A 35 -0.59 -19.63 -5.98
N LEU A 36 0.10 -18.82 -5.19
CA LEU A 36 1.45 -19.09 -4.68
C LEU A 36 1.38 -19.79 -3.32
N ARG A 37 1.99 -20.96 -3.21
CA ARG A 37 2.07 -21.73 -1.96
C ARG A 37 3.52 -22.02 -1.60
N GLY A 38 3.87 -21.96 -0.31
CA GLY A 38 5.17 -22.38 0.20
C GLY A 38 6.35 -21.47 -0.16
N LEU A 39 6.07 -20.20 -0.50
CA LEU A 39 7.11 -19.17 -0.49
C LEU A 39 7.02 -18.43 0.85
N ASP A 40 8.00 -18.65 1.72
CA ASP A 40 8.00 -18.05 3.05
C ASP A 40 8.72 -16.69 3.07
N VAL A 41 9.62 -16.44 2.12
CA VAL A 41 10.48 -15.23 2.10
C VAL A 41 10.59 -14.66 0.68
N VAL A 42 10.36 -13.34 0.54
CA VAL A 42 10.82 -12.56 -0.61
C VAL A 42 12.15 -11.92 -0.24
N ASP A 43 13.25 -12.43 -0.77
CA ASP A 43 14.59 -11.94 -0.44
C ASP A 43 14.86 -10.52 -0.95
N ALA A 44 15.75 -9.80 -0.26
CA ALA A 44 16.15 -8.45 -0.65
C ALA A 44 16.67 -8.41 -2.09
N GLY A 45 16.22 -7.42 -2.84
CA GLY A 45 16.52 -7.28 -4.27
C GLY A 45 15.76 -8.25 -5.18
N CYS A 46 14.86 -9.07 -4.66
CA CYS A 46 13.93 -9.87 -5.46
C CYS A 46 12.54 -9.21 -5.48
N ALA A 47 11.76 -9.51 -6.52
CA ALA A 47 10.39 -9.05 -6.65
C ALA A 47 9.45 -10.24 -6.87
N VAL A 48 8.31 -10.25 -6.17
CA VAL A 48 7.29 -11.28 -6.31
C VAL A 48 5.94 -10.61 -6.54
N GLU A 49 5.27 -11.03 -7.61
CA GLU A 49 3.90 -10.65 -7.93
C GLU A 49 3.01 -11.88 -7.79
N ALA A 50 2.01 -11.81 -6.90
CA ALA A 50 1.00 -12.85 -6.74
C ALA A 50 -0.30 -12.27 -6.20
N GLY A 51 -1.43 -12.59 -6.85
CA GLY A 51 -2.76 -12.20 -6.37
C GLY A 51 -3.25 -13.05 -5.19
N HIS A 52 -2.73 -14.27 -5.00
CA HIS A 52 -3.11 -15.14 -3.90
C HIS A 52 -1.91 -15.90 -3.35
N VAL A 53 -1.66 -15.75 -2.05
CA VAL A 53 -0.61 -16.44 -1.30
C VAL A 53 -1.24 -17.27 -0.19
N ILE A 54 -0.77 -18.50 -0.02
CA ILE A 54 -1.16 -19.36 1.11
C ILE A 54 0.07 -19.73 1.91
N GLY A 55 0.01 -19.40 3.20
CA GLY A 55 1.14 -19.46 4.11
C GLY A 55 1.55 -18.08 4.60
N ASN A 56 2.50 -18.07 5.52
CA ASN A 56 3.07 -16.85 6.07
C ASN A 56 4.10 -16.27 5.08
N LEU A 57 4.19 -14.95 5.01
CA LEU A 57 5.08 -14.26 4.09
C LEU A 57 5.96 -13.24 4.82
N LEU A 58 7.27 -13.39 4.71
CA LEU A 58 8.26 -12.39 5.08
C LEU A 58 8.74 -11.64 3.84
N VAL A 59 8.60 -10.32 3.83
CA VAL A 59 8.99 -9.46 2.70
C VAL A 59 10.24 -8.66 3.07
N ASN A 60 11.37 -9.05 2.47
CA ASN A 60 12.65 -8.32 2.50
C ASN A 60 12.99 -7.64 1.17
N GLY A 61 12.29 -8.02 0.10
CA GLY A 61 12.34 -7.40 -1.23
C GLY A 61 11.03 -6.69 -1.56
N CYS A 62 10.53 -6.84 -2.80
CA CYS A 62 9.26 -6.25 -3.22
C CYS A 62 8.17 -7.32 -3.38
N PHE A 63 6.99 -7.07 -2.81
CA PHE A 63 5.79 -7.84 -3.08
C PHE A 63 4.70 -6.95 -3.70
N SER A 64 4.03 -7.46 -4.74
CA SER A 64 2.90 -6.81 -5.39
C SER A 64 1.75 -7.79 -5.65
N THR A 65 0.52 -7.28 -5.68
CA THR A 65 -0.66 -8.05 -6.11
C THR A 65 -0.91 -7.94 -7.62
N GLY A 66 -0.10 -7.15 -8.33
CA GLY A 66 -0.31 -6.84 -9.74
C GLY A 66 -1.56 -5.99 -9.94
N SER A 67 -2.37 -6.33 -10.95
CA SER A 67 -3.55 -5.56 -11.36
C SER A 67 -4.88 -6.01 -10.74
N ALA A 68 -4.84 -6.88 -9.73
CA ALA A 68 -6.03 -7.38 -9.05
C ALA A 68 -5.89 -7.32 -7.52
N ASP A 69 -7.02 -7.48 -6.83
CA ASP A 69 -7.06 -7.68 -5.38
C ASP A 69 -6.14 -8.83 -4.96
N GLY A 70 -5.49 -8.64 -3.81
CA GLY A 70 -4.57 -9.60 -3.23
C GLY A 70 -5.17 -10.32 -2.04
N VAL A 71 -4.79 -11.58 -1.85
CA VAL A 71 -5.10 -12.34 -0.64
C VAL A 71 -3.83 -13.01 -0.12
N ILE A 72 -3.53 -12.81 1.17
CA ILE A 72 -2.54 -13.60 1.92
C ILE A 72 -3.32 -14.38 2.97
N GLU A 73 -3.42 -15.70 2.77
CA GLU A 73 -3.96 -16.63 3.76
C GLU A 73 -2.85 -17.03 4.75
N GLY A 74 -2.51 -16.11 5.65
CA GLY A 74 -1.46 -16.26 6.64
C GLY A 74 -1.02 -14.93 7.24
N ASP A 75 0.08 -14.96 7.97
CA ASP A 75 0.70 -13.76 8.54
C ASP A 75 1.56 -13.04 7.48
N LEU A 76 1.62 -11.70 7.56
CA LEU A 76 2.50 -10.86 6.73
C LEU A 76 3.48 -10.11 7.63
N GLN A 77 4.77 -10.24 7.34
CA GLN A 77 5.81 -9.46 7.99
C GLN A 77 6.64 -8.73 6.95
N LEU A 78 6.78 -7.41 7.13
CA LEU A 78 7.74 -6.61 6.39
C LEU A 78 9.00 -6.37 7.24
N THR A 79 10.13 -6.23 6.57
CA THR A 79 11.35 -5.67 7.18
C THR A 79 11.60 -4.26 6.67
N ASP A 80 12.63 -3.61 7.21
CA ASP A 80 13.05 -2.27 6.82
C ASP A 80 13.46 -2.14 5.34
N GLN A 81 13.81 -3.24 4.68
CA GLN A 81 14.08 -3.32 3.24
C GLN A 81 12.86 -3.76 2.41
N GLY A 82 11.79 -4.20 3.07
CA GLY A 82 10.58 -4.70 2.42
C GLY A 82 9.78 -3.58 1.77
N THR A 83 9.23 -3.86 0.60
CA THR A 83 8.36 -2.95 -0.14
C THR A 83 7.06 -3.65 -0.52
N LEU A 84 5.93 -2.97 -0.30
CA LEU A 84 4.64 -3.36 -0.87
C LEU A 84 4.26 -2.39 -1.99
N ASP A 85 3.99 -2.95 -3.17
CA ASP A 85 3.52 -2.22 -4.35
C ASP A 85 2.06 -2.61 -4.62
N ILE A 86 1.12 -1.74 -4.24
CA ILE A 86 -0.32 -2.00 -4.31
C ILE A 86 -0.98 -0.95 -5.20
N CYS A 87 -1.74 -1.37 -6.21
CA CYS A 87 -2.55 -0.44 -6.99
C CYS A 87 -3.69 0.14 -6.15
N ALA A 88 -4.01 1.42 -6.35
CA ALA A 88 -5.04 2.14 -5.61
C ALA A 88 -6.45 1.57 -5.84
N THR A 89 -6.66 0.80 -6.90
CA THR A 89 -7.92 0.10 -7.18
C THR A 89 -8.05 -1.24 -6.46
N ASN A 90 -6.96 -1.72 -5.84
CA ASN A 90 -6.87 -3.06 -5.29
C ASN A 90 -6.87 -3.03 -3.77
N THR A 91 -7.43 -4.07 -3.17
CA THR A 91 -7.32 -4.33 -1.74
C THR A 91 -6.47 -5.57 -1.50
N LEU A 92 -5.50 -5.47 -0.58
CA LEU A 92 -4.77 -6.62 -0.05
C LEU A 92 -5.44 -7.12 1.24
N THR A 93 -6.04 -8.30 1.16
CA THR A 93 -6.62 -8.98 2.32
C THR A 93 -5.56 -9.84 3.00
N ILE A 94 -5.36 -9.68 4.30
CA ILE A 94 -4.50 -10.54 5.12
C ILE A 94 -5.35 -11.21 6.21
N THR A 95 -5.37 -12.54 6.23
CA THR A 95 -6.18 -13.29 7.22
C THR A 95 -5.48 -13.45 8.57
N GLY A 96 -4.14 -13.37 8.60
CA GLY A 96 -3.33 -13.46 9.80
C GLY A 96 -2.89 -12.11 10.38
N ASP A 97 -1.87 -12.18 11.24
CA ASP A 97 -1.26 -11.01 11.87
C ASP A 97 -0.35 -10.26 10.87
N VAL A 98 -0.22 -8.95 11.07
CA VAL A 98 0.60 -8.07 10.24
C VAL A 98 1.61 -7.30 11.08
N VAL A 99 2.86 -7.32 10.63
CA VAL A 99 3.95 -6.48 11.15
C VAL A 99 4.46 -5.58 10.02
N PHE A 100 4.12 -4.30 10.07
CA PHE A 100 4.59 -3.31 9.11
C PHE A 100 5.96 -2.75 9.49
N ASP A 101 6.80 -2.60 8.47
CA ASP A 101 8.09 -1.91 8.45
C ASP A 101 8.29 -1.45 6.98
N GLY A 102 9.47 -0.96 6.61
CA GLY A 102 9.81 -0.75 5.19
C GLY A 102 8.92 0.29 4.49
N GLU A 103 8.56 0.05 3.24
CA GLU A 103 7.89 1.03 2.37
C GLU A 103 6.56 0.51 1.79
N LEU A 104 5.57 1.40 1.70
CA LEU A 104 4.34 1.20 0.93
C LEU A 104 4.31 2.15 -0.26
N ASN A 105 4.25 1.61 -1.47
CA ASN A 105 3.98 2.36 -2.67
C ASN A 105 2.54 2.11 -3.12
N VAL A 106 1.76 3.19 -3.22
CA VAL A 106 0.40 3.13 -3.76
C VAL A 106 0.45 3.58 -5.20
N LEU A 107 0.22 2.64 -6.11
CA LEU A 107 0.33 2.83 -7.54
C LEU A 107 -1.01 3.31 -8.11
N PHE A 108 -0.98 4.31 -8.98
CA PHE A 108 -2.17 4.82 -9.65
C PHE A 108 -2.01 4.66 -11.16
N ASP A 109 -3.10 4.32 -11.84
CA ASP A 109 -3.12 4.39 -13.30
C ASP A 109 -3.03 5.85 -13.75
N GLU A 110 -2.42 6.09 -14.91
CA GLU A 110 -2.16 7.45 -15.45
C GLU A 110 -3.41 8.33 -15.63
N PHE A 111 -4.60 7.73 -15.55
CA PHE A 111 -5.89 8.39 -15.77
C PHE A 111 -6.71 8.58 -14.49
N GLU A 112 -6.25 8.04 -13.35
CA GLU A 112 -6.94 8.17 -12.07
C GLU A 112 -6.37 9.38 -11.31
N VAL A 113 -7.17 10.44 -11.22
CA VAL A 113 -6.84 11.63 -10.44
C VAL A 113 -7.77 11.65 -9.23
N PRO A 114 -7.27 11.34 -8.03
CA PRO A 114 -8.09 11.37 -6.81
C PRO A 114 -8.65 12.77 -6.55
N GLU A 115 -9.92 12.84 -6.14
CA GLU A 115 -10.59 14.08 -5.75
C GLU A 115 -10.66 14.22 -4.23
N TYR A 116 -10.87 15.45 -3.75
CA TYR A 116 -11.04 15.69 -2.31
C TYR A 116 -12.22 14.89 -1.74
N GLY A 117 -11.96 14.19 -0.65
CA GLY A 117 -12.95 13.34 0.03
C GLY A 117 -13.00 11.91 -0.49
N ASP A 118 -12.25 11.59 -1.54
CA ASP A 118 -12.06 10.20 -1.96
C ASP A 118 -11.24 9.44 -0.92
N PHE A 119 -11.42 8.12 -0.91
CA PHE A 119 -10.60 7.22 -0.13
C PHE A 119 -10.24 5.98 -0.95
N VAL A 120 -9.11 5.39 -0.60
CA VAL A 120 -8.63 4.13 -1.15
C VAL A 120 -8.55 3.10 -0.04
N GLN A 121 -9.08 1.90 -0.30
CA GLN A 121 -8.98 0.75 0.60
C GLN A 121 -7.76 -0.09 0.21
N ILE A 122 -6.66 0.05 0.95
CA ILE A 122 -5.42 -0.68 0.68
C ILE A 122 -5.41 -2.03 1.36
N PHE A 123 -5.85 -2.11 2.63
CA PHE A 123 -5.75 -3.34 3.42
C PHE A 123 -7.08 -3.79 4.00
N GLU A 124 -7.34 -5.09 4.01
CA GLU A 124 -8.35 -5.72 4.86
C GLU A 124 -7.66 -6.74 5.77
N ILE A 125 -7.47 -6.38 7.04
CA ILE A 125 -6.69 -7.19 7.99
C ILE A 125 -7.62 -7.81 9.02
N GLN A 126 -7.61 -9.14 9.11
CA GLN A 126 -8.43 -9.88 10.07
C GLN A 126 -7.69 -10.16 11.39
N GLY A 127 -6.36 -10.22 11.35
CA GLY A 127 -5.51 -10.40 12.54
C GLY A 127 -5.15 -9.09 13.24
N SER A 128 -4.10 -9.16 14.06
CA SER A 128 -3.55 -8.02 14.76
C SER A 128 -2.59 -7.22 13.87
N VAL A 129 -2.55 -5.90 14.07
CA VAL A 129 -1.63 -5.00 13.38
C VAL A 129 -0.59 -4.50 14.36
N SER A 130 0.67 -4.55 13.96
CA SER A 130 1.79 -3.95 14.70
C SER A 130 2.82 -3.33 13.75
N GLY A 131 3.67 -2.45 14.28
CA GLY A 131 4.62 -1.70 13.48
C GLY A 131 3.97 -0.59 12.65
N ALA A 132 4.76 0.00 11.76
CA ALA A 132 4.35 1.04 10.82
C ALA A 132 5.36 1.10 9.67
N PHE A 133 4.93 1.52 8.49
CA PHE A 133 5.83 1.81 7.38
C PHE A 133 6.79 2.95 7.74
N ASN A 134 8.03 2.84 7.30
CA ASN A 134 9.02 3.92 7.35
C ASN A 134 8.68 5.03 6.34
N SER A 135 8.09 4.66 5.21
CA SER A 135 7.61 5.59 4.19
C SER A 135 6.34 5.07 3.52
N VAL A 136 5.43 5.98 3.17
CA VAL A 136 4.23 5.70 2.39
C VAL A 136 4.20 6.70 1.25
N THR A 137 4.22 6.20 0.02
CA THR A 137 4.31 7.01 -1.21
C THR A 137 3.05 6.83 -2.05
N PRO A 138 1.94 7.54 -1.71
CA PRO A 138 0.82 7.66 -2.61
C PRO A 138 1.10 8.75 -3.66
N ILE A 139 0.55 8.60 -4.87
CA ILE A 139 0.70 9.66 -5.89
C ILE A 139 0.00 10.93 -5.39
N ALA A 140 0.70 12.06 -5.40
CA ALA A 140 0.12 13.34 -5.03
C ALA A 140 -0.39 14.04 -6.29
N ALA A 141 -1.71 14.16 -6.43
CA ALA A 141 -2.29 15.14 -7.33
C ALA A 141 -2.02 16.55 -6.78
N ALA A 142 -1.73 17.51 -7.66
CA ALA A 142 -1.36 18.87 -7.24
C ALA A 142 -2.47 19.52 -6.39
N GLY A 143 -2.14 20.02 -5.19
CA GLY A 143 -3.12 20.64 -4.29
C GLY A 143 -3.75 19.72 -3.26
N LEU A 144 -3.42 18.42 -3.27
CA LEU A 144 -3.99 17.40 -2.39
C LEU A 144 -2.89 16.67 -1.60
N GLU A 145 -3.22 16.29 -0.37
CA GLU A 145 -2.41 15.43 0.50
C GLU A 145 -3.19 14.17 0.87
N TRP A 146 -2.49 13.16 1.38
CA TRP A 146 -3.08 11.91 1.84
C TRP A 146 -3.08 11.84 3.37
N ASP A 147 -4.26 11.60 3.95
CA ASP A 147 -4.42 11.26 5.35
C ASP A 147 -4.29 9.75 5.54
N MET A 148 -3.27 9.37 6.32
CA MET A 148 -2.89 7.98 6.61
C MET A 148 -3.30 7.55 8.04
N SER A 149 -4.04 8.39 8.76
CA SER A 149 -4.42 8.12 10.16
C SER A 149 -5.23 6.83 10.33
N GLU A 150 -5.93 6.43 9.27
CA GLU A 150 -6.75 5.21 9.22
C GLU A 150 -6.04 4.00 8.60
N LEU A 151 -4.83 4.16 8.05
CA LEU A 151 -4.13 3.11 7.31
C LEU A 151 -3.92 1.84 8.15
N TYR A 152 -3.51 2.01 9.41
CA TYR A 152 -3.17 0.90 10.31
C TYR A 152 -4.35 0.37 11.12
N THR A 153 -5.53 1.00 11.01
CA THR A 153 -6.74 0.59 11.76
C THR A 153 -7.83 0.04 10.87
N THR A 154 -8.08 0.70 9.73
CA THR A 154 -9.14 0.33 8.78
C THR A 154 -8.59 0.06 7.39
N GLY A 155 -7.28 0.23 7.17
CA GLY A 155 -6.64 -0.01 5.88
C GLY A 155 -6.87 1.09 4.85
N LYS A 156 -7.32 2.27 5.27
CA LYS A 156 -7.75 3.35 4.36
C LYS A 156 -6.77 4.51 4.27
N LEU A 157 -6.69 5.08 3.07
CA LEU A 157 -6.05 6.36 2.80
C LEU A 157 -7.10 7.34 2.30
N HIS A 158 -7.14 8.55 2.85
CA HIS A 158 -8.11 9.58 2.44
C HIS A 158 -7.42 10.74 1.75
N VAL A 159 -8.09 11.32 0.76
CA VAL A 159 -7.61 12.49 0.03
C VAL A 159 -8.10 13.76 0.73
N ILE A 160 -7.15 14.54 1.23
CA ILE A 160 -7.41 15.79 1.96
C ILE A 160 -6.82 16.99 1.21
N PRO A 161 -7.32 18.23 1.43
CA PRO A 161 -6.72 19.41 0.85
C PRO A 161 -5.37 19.70 1.49
N GLU A 162 -4.45 20.30 0.74
CA GLU A 162 -3.19 20.77 1.31
C GLU A 162 -3.44 21.66 2.57
N PRO A 163 -2.62 21.52 3.63
CA PRO A 163 -2.77 22.25 4.89
C PRO A 163 -2.83 23.78 4.72
N ALA A 164 -2.17 24.31 3.68
CA ALA A 164 -2.21 25.73 3.34
C ALA A 164 -3.62 26.20 2.92
N THR A 165 -4.37 25.36 2.20
CA THR A 165 -5.73 25.65 1.75
C THR A 165 -6.69 25.72 2.93
N ILE A 166 -6.58 24.80 3.89
CA ILE A 166 -7.37 24.82 5.13
C ILE A 166 -7.08 26.11 5.92
N THR A 167 -5.81 26.48 6.05
CA THR A 167 -5.39 27.70 6.76
C THR A 167 -5.96 28.95 6.10
N LEU A 168 -5.92 29.03 4.77
CA LEU A 168 -6.47 30.17 4.02
C LEU A 168 -8.00 30.26 4.14
N MET A 169 -8.71 29.13 4.10
CA MET A 169 -10.17 29.08 4.33
C MET A 169 -10.52 29.56 5.75
N GLY A 170 -9.77 29.11 6.77
CA GLY A 170 -9.96 29.58 8.14
C GLY A 170 -9.75 31.08 8.30
N LEU A 171 -8.68 31.63 7.70
CA LEU A 171 -8.38 33.07 7.74
C LEU A 171 -9.43 33.90 7.02
N SER A 172 -9.88 33.47 5.84
CA SER A 172 -10.89 34.19 5.05
C SER A 172 -12.25 34.22 5.76
N ALA A 173 -12.69 33.11 6.36
CA ALA A 173 -13.90 33.06 7.18
C ALA A 173 -13.80 34.00 8.41
N GLY A 174 -12.64 34.00 9.09
CA GLY A 174 -12.36 34.91 10.19
C GLY A 174 -12.43 36.38 9.79
N LEU A 175 -11.85 36.75 8.65
CA LEU A 175 -11.90 38.13 8.13
C LEU A 175 -13.32 38.56 7.77
N VAL A 176 -14.12 37.69 7.14
CA VAL A 176 -15.53 37.99 6.84
C VAL A 176 -16.35 38.20 8.12
N PHE A 177 -16.14 37.36 9.14
CA PHE A 177 -16.82 37.52 10.43
C PHE A 177 -16.44 38.84 11.12
N MET A 178 -15.15 39.19 11.13
CA MET A 178 -14.67 40.46 11.67
C MET A 178 -15.24 41.66 10.91
N TYR A 179 -15.31 41.59 9.58
CA TYR A 179 -15.86 42.65 8.73
C TYR A 179 -17.36 42.87 8.98
N ARG A 180 -18.14 41.80 9.15
CA ARG A 180 -19.57 41.87 9.49
C ARG A 180 -19.80 42.47 10.88
N ARG A 181 -18.92 42.19 11.85
CA ARG A 181 -19.01 42.77 13.20
C ARG A 181 -18.65 44.25 13.22
N ALA A 182 -17.68 44.69 12.41
CA ALA A 182 -17.29 46.09 12.32
C ALA A 182 -18.37 46.97 11.67
N THR A 183 -19.15 46.41 10.73
CA THR A 183 -20.23 47.13 10.04
C THR A 183 -21.52 47.22 10.86
N ALA A 184 -21.82 46.23 11.71
CA ALA A 184 -22.99 46.25 12.60
C ALA A 184 -22.93 47.30 13.74
N HIS A 185 -21.74 47.78 14.11
CA HIS A 185 -21.57 48.80 15.16
C HIS A 185 -21.68 50.26 14.66
N ARG A 186 -21.97 50.48 13.37
CA ARG A 186 -22.09 51.80 12.74
C ARG A 186 -23.52 52.20 12.36
N SER A 187 -24.55 51.44 12.75
CA SER A 187 -25.97 51.78 12.53
C SER A 187 -26.62 52.38 13.77
#